data_AF-A0A518DT60-F1
#
_entry.id   AF-A0A518DT60-F1
#
_cell.length_a   1.000
_cell.length_b   1.000
_cell.length_c   1.000
_cell.angle_alpha   90.00
_cell.angle_beta   90.00
_cell.angle_gamma   90.00
#
_symmetry.space_group_name_H-M   'P 1'
#
loop_
_entity.id
_entity.type
_entity.pdbx_description
1 polymer ?
#
loop_
_entity_poly.entity_id
_entity_poly.type
_entity_poly.pdbx_seq_one_letter_code
_entity_poly.pdbx_strand_id
1 'polypeptide(L)'
;MGSIFTYISDDIMAHYAERGTCDWCQSESDLYTFYAEDNRGMADRSCVNCIKTLPLRHIYKKDNERLISSLINERYPKGTKSQDQRFALTVEMCDDYRRTPRLPNFIQNDDWPHCCGDFTEFIGDAGQSYTDSYDGFEWWGYENDGAIEYGIEGMMGGEDRVSLFRCLHCPKKYWTFQCT
;
A
#
# COMPACT_ATOMS: atom_id res chain seq x y z
N MET A 1 -0.65 11.55 -4.00
CA MET A 1 -0.79 10.22 -4.61
C MET A 1 0.30 10.04 -5.62
N GLY A 2 0.88 8.84 -5.68
CA GLY A 2 1.88 8.50 -6.69
C GLY A 2 1.26 8.47 -8.08
N SER A 3 2.07 8.84 -9.08
CA SER A 3 1.70 8.74 -10.49
C SER A 3 1.93 7.34 -11.05
N ILE A 4 2.87 6.59 -10.45
CA ILE A 4 3.13 5.20 -10.84
C ILE A 4 2.13 4.29 -10.14
N PHE A 5 2.09 4.28 -8.82
CA PHE A 5 1.09 3.51 -8.06
C PHE A 5 0.32 4.46 -7.15
N THR A 6 -1.02 4.43 -7.22
CA THR A 6 -1.90 5.37 -6.50
C THR A 6 -1.53 5.49 -5.02
N TYR A 7 -1.24 4.35 -4.37
CA TYR A 7 -1.00 4.25 -2.94
C TYR A 7 0.48 4.24 -2.55
N ILE A 8 1.42 4.48 -3.47
CA ILE A 8 2.85 4.57 -3.13
C ILE A 8 3.42 5.86 -3.70
N SER A 9 4.11 6.65 -2.88
CA SER A 9 4.76 7.86 -3.34
C SER A 9 5.89 7.55 -4.32
N ASP A 10 5.90 8.25 -5.45
CA ASP A 10 6.92 8.05 -6.49
C ASP A 10 8.35 8.32 -5.97
N ASP A 11 8.50 9.23 -5.01
CA ASP A 11 9.79 9.63 -4.44
C ASP A 11 10.50 8.49 -3.71
N ILE A 12 9.74 7.52 -3.17
CA ILE A 12 10.32 6.40 -2.44
C ILE A 12 10.48 5.14 -3.28
N MET A 13 9.95 5.11 -4.51
CA MET A 13 9.92 3.91 -5.35
C MET A 13 11.30 3.29 -5.57
N ALA A 14 12.31 4.12 -5.84
CA ALA A 14 13.67 3.66 -6.08
C ALA A 14 14.30 2.93 -4.87
N HIS A 15 13.83 3.19 -3.65
CA HIS A 15 14.32 2.51 -2.43
C HIS A 15 13.82 1.06 -2.31
N TYR A 16 12.72 0.72 -2.98
CA TYR A 16 12.10 -0.62 -2.93
C TYR A 16 12.23 -1.37 -4.26
N ALA A 17 12.91 -0.76 -5.24
CA ALA A 17 13.21 -1.39 -6.51
C ALA A 17 14.42 -2.33 -6.38
N GLU A 18 14.26 -3.56 -6.85
CA GLU A 18 15.38 -4.47 -7.06
C GLU A 18 15.67 -4.61 -8.54
N ARG A 19 16.92 -4.40 -8.96
CA ARG A 19 17.30 -4.57 -10.35
C ARG A 19 17.43 -6.05 -10.70
N GLY A 20 16.80 -6.48 -11.78
CA GLY A 20 16.97 -7.82 -12.32
C GLY A 20 15.97 -8.16 -13.42
N THR A 21 15.82 -9.46 -13.68
CA THR A 21 14.90 -9.98 -14.69
C THR A 21 13.47 -10.08 -14.17
N CYS A 22 12.53 -9.42 -14.83
CA CYS A 22 11.11 -9.49 -14.50
C CYS A 22 10.57 -10.91 -14.69
N ASP A 23 9.97 -11.48 -13.63
CA ASP A 23 9.44 -12.85 -13.65
C ASP A 23 8.37 -13.03 -14.74
N TRP A 24 7.64 -11.97 -15.10
CA TRP A 24 6.54 -12.04 -16.05
C TRP A 24 6.94 -11.90 -17.53
N CYS A 25 7.75 -10.88 -17.85
CA CYS A 25 8.10 -10.54 -19.24
C CYS A 25 9.58 -10.79 -19.58
N GLN A 26 10.37 -11.23 -18.61
CA GLN A 26 11.78 -11.61 -18.80
C GLN A 26 12.71 -10.46 -19.24
N SER A 27 12.28 -9.21 -19.08
CA SER A 27 13.13 -8.04 -19.32
C SER A 27 13.92 -7.64 -18.06
N GLU A 28 15.15 -7.20 -18.24
CA GLU A 28 15.93 -6.49 -17.22
C GLU A 28 15.29 -5.14 -16.88
N SER A 29 14.91 -4.93 -15.62
CA SER A 29 14.22 -3.72 -15.16
C SER A 29 14.35 -3.54 -13.65
N ASP A 30 13.76 -2.46 -13.15
CA ASP A 30 13.48 -2.28 -11.74
C ASP A 30 12.23 -3.09 -11.38
N LEU A 31 12.36 -3.97 -10.40
CA LEU A 31 11.34 -4.93 -10.00
C LEU A 31 10.79 -4.60 -8.62
N TYR A 32 9.51 -4.87 -8.43
CA TYR A 32 8.79 -4.65 -7.18
C TYR A 32 8.11 -5.95 -6.76
N THR A 33 8.04 -6.20 -5.45
CA THR A 33 7.33 -7.35 -4.89
C THR A 33 5.87 -7.32 -5.29
N PHE A 34 5.45 -8.36 -6.01
CA PHE A 34 4.14 -8.43 -6.64
C PHE A 34 3.81 -9.88 -6.96
N TYR A 35 2.70 -10.38 -6.42
CA TYR A 35 2.30 -11.78 -6.58
C TYR A 35 1.28 -11.93 -7.70
N ALA A 36 1.69 -12.66 -8.73
CA ALA A 36 0.84 -13.03 -9.85
C ALA A 36 1.09 -14.48 -10.28
N GLU A 37 0.09 -15.11 -10.90
CA GLU A 37 0.21 -16.47 -11.42
C GLU A 37 -0.60 -16.66 -12.70
N ASP A 38 0.01 -17.40 -13.63
CA ASP A 38 -0.68 -18.00 -14.76
C ASP A 38 -0.18 -19.42 -15.01
N ASN A 39 -0.53 -19.98 -16.17
CA ASN A 39 -0.14 -21.33 -16.55
C ASN A 39 1.38 -21.55 -16.68
N ARG A 40 2.20 -20.49 -16.64
CA ARG A 40 3.66 -20.53 -16.71
C ARG A 40 4.30 -20.56 -15.31
N GLY A 41 3.53 -20.29 -14.25
CA GLY A 41 3.96 -20.32 -12.86
C GLY A 41 3.70 -19.02 -12.12
N MET A 42 4.27 -18.95 -10.92
CA MET A 42 4.21 -17.81 -10.01
C MET A 42 5.27 -16.76 -10.37
N ALA A 43 4.89 -15.49 -10.31
CA ALA A 43 5.76 -14.34 -10.38
C ALA A 43 5.70 -13.62 -9.03
N ASP A 44 6.86 -13.40 -8.41
CA ASP A 44 6.98 -12.75 -7.10
C ASP A 44 7.51 -11.33 -7.19
N ARG A 45 8.17 -11.02 -8.31
CA ARG A 45 8.70 -9.69 -8.61
C ARG A 45 8.40 -9.33 -10.06
N SER A 46 7.87 -8.14 -10.28
CA SER A 46 7.49 -7.69 -11.62
C SER A 46 7.87 -6.23 -11.84
N CYS A 47 8.17 -5.90 -13.10
CA CYS A 47 8.37 -4.51 -13.50
C CYS A 47 7.04 -3.75 -13.55
N VAL A 48 7.10 -2.41 -13.44
CA VAL A 48 5.93 -1.52 -13.43
C VAL A 48 4.98 -1.80 -14.60
N ASN A 49 5.53 -1.98 -15.81
CA ASN A 49 4.71 -2.20 -17.00
C ASN A 49 3.87 -3.48 -16.88
N CYS A 50 4.45 -4.58 -16.38
CA CYS A 50 3.70 -5.82 -16.15
C CYS A 50 2.63 -5.62 -15.08
N ILE A 51 2.99 -5.04 -13.94
CA ILE A 51 2.04 -4.79 -12.84
C ILE A 51 0.83 -3.99 -13.32
N LYS A 52 1.03 -3.01 -14.21
CA LYS A 52 -0.03 -2.15 -14.74
C LYS A 52 -0.88 -2.76 -15.85
N THR A 53 -0.32 -3.67 -16.65
CA THR A 53 -0.99 -4.18 -17.85
C THR A 53 -1.55 -5.59 -17.68
N LEU A 54 -1.12 -6.30 -16.63
CA LEU A 54 -1.56 -7.65 -16.34
C LEU A 54 -3.07 -7.75 -16.16
N PRO A 55 -3.75 -8.76 -16.77
CA PRO A 55 -5.16 -9.00 -16.47
C PRO A 55 -5.35 -9.32 -14.98
N LEU A 56 -6.28 -8.64 -14.31
CA LEU A 56 -6.52 -8.77 -12.87
C LEU A 56 -6.73 -10.20 -12.36
N ARG A 57 -7.23 -11.10 -13.21
CA ARG A 57 -7.42 -12.52 -12.87
C ARG A 57 -6.11 -13.27 -12.56
N HIS A 58 -4.98 -12.73 -12.99
CA HIS A 58 -3.65 -13.31 -12.74
C HIS A 58 -3.01 -12.72 -11.49
N ILE A 59 -3.60 -11.68 -10.88
CA ILE A 59 -3.03 -10.99 -9.73
C ILE A 59 -3.67 -11.54 -8.47
N TYR A 60 -2.86 -11.92 -7.49
CA TYR A 60 -3.37 -12.40 -6.21
C TYR A 60 -4.21 -11.33 -5.53
N LYS A 61 -5.31 -11.78 -4.92
CA LYS A 61 -6.12 -10.89 -4.09
C LYS A 61 -5.33 -10.46 -2.86
N LYS A 62 -5.60 -9.25 -2.39
CA LYS A 62 -5.10 -8.74 -1.13
C LYS A 62 -6.17 -8.82 -0.06
N ASP A 63 -5.78 -9.06 1.18
CA ASP A 63 -6.73 -9.28 2.27
C ASP A 63 -7.61 -8.06 2.54
N ASN A 64 -7.04 -6.86 2.46
CA ASN A 64 -7.76 -5.61 2.67
C ASN A 64 -8.73 -5.21 1.54
N GLU A 65 -8.83 -5.97 0.45
CA GLU A 65 -9.92 -5.80 -0.51
C GLU A 65 -11.30 -5.96 0.12
N ARG A 66 -11.41 -6.77 1.18
CA ARG A 66 -12.66 -6.95 1.95
C ARG A 66 -13.18 -5.64 2.55
N LEU A 67 -12.32 -4.65 2.77
CA LEU A 67 -12.67 -3.37 3.39
C LEU A 67 -13.17 -2.34 2.36
N ILE A 68 -12.91 -2.53 1.07
CA ILE A 68 -13.18 -1.54 0.02
C ILE A 68 -14.65 -1.10 -0.01
N SER A 69 -15.59 -2.02 0.17
CA SER A 69 -17.02 -1.66 0.21
C SER A 69 -17.34 -0.71 1.37
N SER A 70 -16.70 -0.90 2.52
CA SER A 70 -16.84 -0.01 3.69
C SER A 70 -16.18 1.34 3.43
N LEU A 71 -15.00 1.37 2.80
CA LEU A 71 -14.31 2.61 2.42
C LEU A 71 -15.15 3.46 1.46
N ILE A 72 -15.75 2.83 0.44
CA ILE A 72 -16.68 3.52 -0.48
C ILE A 72 -17.90 4.06 0.26
N ASN A 73 -18.42 3.34 1.26
CA ASN A 73 -19.54 3.82 2.07
C ASN A 73 -19.17 5.02 2.94
N GLU A 74 -17.96 5.03 3.50
CA GLU A 74 -17.42 6.14 4.29
C GLU A 74 -17.25 7.39 3.42
N ARG A 75 -16.63 7.25 2.24
CA ARG A 75 -16.37 8.36 1.32
C ARG A 75 -17.64 8.90 0.67
N TYR A 76 -18.59 8.01 0.37
CA TYR A 76 -19.84 8.35 -0.33
C TYR A 76 -21.04 7.83 0.47
N PRO A 77 -21.53 8.60 1.45
CA PRO A 77 -22.70 8.23 2.26
C PRO A 77 -23.92 7.88 1.41
N LYS A 78 -24.84 7.09 1.98
CA LYS A 78 -26.04 6.60 1.27
C LYS A 78 -26.81 7.76 0.62
N GLY A 79 -27.16 7.59 -0.66
CA GLY A 79 -27.89 8.60 -1.45
C GLY A 79 -27.00 9.57 -2.26
N THR A 80 -25.68 9.56 -2.05
CA THR A 80 -24.75 10.43 -2.82
C THR A 80 -24.33 9.86 -4.18
N LYS A 81 -24.44 8.54 -4.35
CA LYS A 81 -24.09 7.79 -5.57
C LYS A 81 -25.14 6.69 -5.82
N SER A 82 -25.39 6.39 -7.09
CA SER A 82 -26.22 5.24 -7.47
C SER A 82 -25.50 3.92 -7.16
N GLN A 83 -26.24 2.80 -7.21
CA GLN A 83 -25.66 1.48 -7.01
C GLN A 83 -24.60 1.15 -8.07
N ASP A 84 -24.86 1.45 -9.34
CA ASP A 84 -23.92 1.22 -10.44
C ASP A 84 -22.65 2.05 -10.30
N GLN A 85 -22.78 3.32 -9.87
CA GLN A 85 -21.63 4.18 -9.59
C GLN A 85 -20.78 3.63 -8.44
N ARG A 86 -21.42 3.13 -7.39
CA ARG A 86 -20.71 2.53 -6.24
C ARG A 86 -19.99 1.25 -6.64
N PHE A 87 -20.62 0.41 -7.44
CA PHE A 87 -20.00 -0.79 -7.99
C PHE A 87 -18.76 -0.43 -8.84
N ALA A 88 -18.87 0.55 -9.73
CA ALA A 88 -17.75 1.01 -10.55
C ALA A 88 -16.58 1.51 -9.69
N LEU A 89 -16.86 2.32 -8.67
CA LEU A 89 -15.84 2.82 -7.73
C LEU A 89 -15.16 1.69 -6.93
N THR A 90 -15.93 0.68 -6.50
CA THR A 90 -15.38 -0.50 -5.85
C THR A 90 -14.45 -1.26 -6.77
N VAL A 91 -14.83 -1.46 -8.04
CA VAL A 91 -13.97 -2.14 -9.03
C VAL A 91 -12.69 -1.36 -9.27
N GLU A 92 -12.77 -0.04 -9.43
CA GLU A 92 -11.62 0.84 -9.62
C GLU A 92 -10.64 0.77 -8.43
N MET A 93 -11.15 0.93 -7.20
CA MET A 93 -10.33 0.84 -5.99
C MET A 93 -9.69 -0.55 -5.82
N CYS A 94 -10.43 -1.62 -6.15
CA CYS A 94 -9.88 -2.99 -6.15
C CYS A 94 -8.75 -3.14 -7.17
N ASP A 95 -8.90 -2.61 -8.38
CA ASP A 95 -7.87 -2.68 -9.42
C ASP A 95 -6.59 -1.97 -8.98
N ASP A 96 -6.72 -0.72 -8.55
CA ASP A 96 -5.60 0.09 -8.05
C ASP A 96 -4.89 -0.58 -6.87
N TYR A 97 -5.65 -1.13 -5.92
CA TYR A 97 -5.09 -1.75 -4.72
C TYR A 97 -4.35 -3.04 -5.04
N ARG A 98 -4.92 -3.89 -5.90
CA ARG A 98 -4.26 -5.13 -6.37
C ARG A 98 -2.98 -4.83 -7.15
N ARG A 99 -2.97 -3.76 -7.94
CA ARG A 99 -1.79 -3.34 -8.71
C ARG A 99 -0.76 -2.58 -7.90
N THR A 100 -1.02 -2.30 -6.64
CA THR A 100 -0.03 -1.70 -5.76
C THR A 100 0.97 -2.78 -5.34
N PRO A 101 2.29 -2.60 -5.50
CA PRO A 101 3.28 -3.52 -4.96
C PRO A 101 3.07 -3.83 -3.47
N ARG A 102 3.47 -5.01 -3.03
CA ARG A 102 3.47 -5.36 -1.61
C ARG A 102 4.69 -4.74 -0.95
N LEU A 103 4.46 -4.04 0.15
CA LEU A 103 5.54 -3.49 0.98
C LEU A 103 6.07 -4.58 1.90
N PRO A 104 7.38 -4.61 2.21
CA PRO A 104 7.98 -5.62 3.08
C PRO A 104 7.22 -5.83 4.40
N ASN A 105 6.78 -4.74 5.04
CA ASN A 105 6.10 -4.78 6.33
C ASN A 105 4.65 -5.26 6.27
N PHE A 106 4.09 -5.53 5.09
CA PHE A 106 2.68 -5.88 4.94
C PHE A 106 2.49 -7.16 4.12
N ILE A 107 3.56 -7.94 3.92
CA ILE A 107 3.51 -9.19 3.15
C ILE A 107 2.57 -10.22 3.81
N GLN A 108 2.44 -10.22 5.15
CA GLN A 108 1.70 -11.25 5.87
C GLN A 108 0.17 -11.06 5.89
N ASN A 109 -0.33 -9.82 6.01
CA ASN A 109 -1.79 -9.56 6.16
C ASN A 109 -2.31 -8.35 5.35
N ASP A 110 -1.48 -7.72 4.50
CA ASP A 110 -1.85 -6.53 3.72
C ASP A 110 -2.55 -5.43 4.54
N ASP A 111 -2.17 -5.24 5.82
CA ASP A 111 -2.88 -4.36 6.77
C ASP A 111 -2.60 -2.87 6.52
N TRP A 112 -3.00 -2.41 5.35
CA TRP A 112 -2.70 -1.08 4.82
C TRP A 112 -3.56 0.02 5.48
N PRO A 113 -2.95 1.12 5.97
CA PRO A 113 -3.71 2.20 6.58
C PRO A 113 -4.69 2.90 5.63
N HIS A 114 -5.84 3.30 6.15
CA HIS A 114 -6.90 3.95 5.36
C HIS A 114 -7.48 5.18 6.07
N CYS A 115 -7.94 6.16 5.28
CA CYS A 115 -8.50 7.42 5.78
C CYS A 115 -9.39 8.09 4.73
N CYS A 116 -10.49 8.72 5.18
CA CYS A 116 -11.47 9.39 4.31
C CYS A 116 -12.10 8.46 3.27
N GLY A 117 -12.31 7.19 3.65
CA GLY A 117 -12.84 6.15 2.78
C GLY A 117 -11.95 5.85 1.56
N ASP A 118 -10.64 5.87 1.76
CA ASP A 118 -9.63 5.49 0.77
C ASP A 118 -8.39 4.89 1.45
N PHE A 119 -7.58 4.13 0.72
CA PHE A 119 -6.26 3.74 1.21
C PHE A 119 -5.34 4.95 1.28
N THR A 120 -4.46 4.96 2.27
CA THR A 120 -3.43 6.00 2.40
C THR A 120 -2.28 5.75 1.44
N GLU A 121 -1.52 6.81 1.13
CA GLU A 121 -0.30 6.71 0.34
C GLU A 121 0.88 6.39 1.27
N PHE A 122 1.62 5.34 0.97
CA PHE A 122 2.88 5.03 1.61
C PHE A 122 3.96 6.02 1.14
N ILE A 123 4.65 6.63 2.10
CA ILE A 123 5.62 7.71 1.86
C ILE A 123 7.02 7.37 2.37
N GLY A 124 7.26 6.11 2.75
CA GLY A 124 8.56 5.60 3.14
C GLY A 124 8.61 5.01 4.55
N ASP A 125 9.79 4.55 4.92
CA ASP A 125 10.11 4.03 6.25
C ASP A 125 10.90 5.08 7.04
N ALA A 126 10.52 5.25 8.31
CA ALA A 126 11.17 6.17 9.22
C ALA A 126 12.66 5.83 9.37
N GLY A 127 13.52 6.84 9.26
CA GLY A 127 14.98 6.71 9.39
C GLY A 127 15.69 6.08 8.20
N GLN A 128 14.97 5.64 7.16
CA GLN A 128 15.56 5.07 5.93
C GLN A 128 15.23 5.90 4.70
N SER A 129 14.00 5.81 4.21
CA SER A 129 13.54 6.55 3.03
C SER A 129 12.86 7.87 3.39
N TYR A 130 12.47 8.05 4.66
CA TYR A 130 11.94 9.30 5.19
C TYR A 130 12.79 9.77 6.38
N THR A 131 13.30 11.01 6.33
CA THR A 131 14.18 11.59 7.35
C THR A 131 13.75 12.99 7.83
N ASP A 132 12.60 13.47 7.37
CA ASP A 132 12.02 14.73 7.84
C ASP A 132 11.39 14.56 9.24
N SER A 133 10.85 15.65 9.79
CA SER A 133 10.12 15.61 11.06
C SER A 133 8.93 14.63 11.03
N TYR A 134 8.81 13.87 12.11
CA TYR A 134 7.69 12.98 12.39
C TYR A 134 6.52 13.68 13.10
N ASP A 135 6.56 15.00 13.24
CA ASP A 135 5.47 15.78 13.83
C ASP A 135 4.17 15.60 13.04
N GLY A 136 3.10 15.31 13.78
CA GLY A 136 1.74 15.16 13.22
C GLY A 136 1.46 13.80 12.59
N PHE A 137 2.35 12.81 12.76
CA PHE A 137 2.03 11.41 12.46
C PHE A 137 1.26 10.77 13.63
N GLU A 138 0.11 10.17 13.32
CA GLU A 138 -0.74 9.47 14.27
C GLU A 138 -0.51 7.96 14.20
N TRP A 139 -0.56 7.25 15.33
CA TRP A 139 -0.48 5.78 15.34
C TRP A 139 -1.68 5.18 14.61
N TRP A 140 -1.43 4.24 13.71
CA TRP A 140 -2.45 3.44 13.05
C TRP A 140 -2.32 1.97 13.44
N GLY A 141 -3.25 1.50 14.24
CA GLY A 141 -3.32 0.14 14.74
C GLY A 141 -4.27 0.04 15.93
N TYR A 142 -4.39 -1.17 16.49
CA TYR A 142 -5.04 -1.34 17.79
C TYR A 142 -4.26 -0.63 18.89
N GLU A 143 -4.90 -0.41 20.04
CA GLU A 143 -4.21 0.13 21.22
C GLU A 143 -2.97 -0.72 21.52
N ASN A 144 -1.81 -0.09 21.42
CA ASN A 144 -0.51 -0.68 21.67
C ASN A 144 0.24 0.27 22.61
N ASP A 145 0.38 -0.15 23.86
CA ASP A 145 0.98 0.67 24.92
C ASP A 145 2.38 1.17 24.52
N GLY A 146 3.19 0.33 23.86
CA GLY A 146 4.52 0.72 23.39
C GLY A 146 4.48 1.75 22.27
N ALA A 147 3.60 1.60 21.29
CA ALA A 147 3.45 2.59 20.22
C ALA A 147 2.98 3.96 20.76
N ILE A 148 2.10 3.94 21.76
CA ILE A 148 1.56 5.13 22.41
C ILE A 148 2.60 5.78 23.34
N GLU A 149 3.34 4.98 24.10
CA GLU A 149 4.34 5.44 25.08
C GLU A 149 5.61 5.96 24.40
N TYR A 150 6.16 5.23 23.43
CA TYR A 150 7.46 5.50 22.84
C TYR A 150 7.39 6.32 21.54
N GLY A 151 6.23 6.32 20.86
CA GLY A 151 6.05 7.00 19.58
C GLY A 151 6.98 6.48 18.47
N ILE A 152 7.00 7.16 17.32
CA ILE A 152 7.85 6.75 16.18
C ILE A 152 9.31 6.66 16.59
N GLU A 153 9.83 7.68 17.28
CA GLU A 153 11.26 7.78 17.58
C GLU A 153 11.78 6.68 18.49
N GLY A 154 10.99 6.27 19.49
CA GLY A 154 11.37 5.14 20.35
C GLY A 154 11.16 3.78 19.68
N MET A 155 10.36 3.71 18.62
CA MET A 155 10.20 2.49 17.80
C MET A 155 11.27 2.38 16.69
N MET A 156 11.89 3.49 16.29
CA MET A 156 13.02 3.47 15.35
C MET A 156 14.23 2.77 15.97
N GLY A 157 14.70 1.70 15.32
CA GLY A 157 15.87 0.94 15.78
C GLY A 157 15.57 -0.42 16.39
N GLY A 158 14.29 -0.81 16.46
CA GLY A 158 13.89 -2.21 16.66
C GLY A 158 14.15 -3.09 15.43
N GLU A 159 13.80 -4.38 15.54
CA GLU A 159 13.83 -5.32 14.40
C GLU A 159 12.78 -4.97 13.33
N ASP A 160 11.70 -4.30 13.74
CA ASP A 160 10.56 -3.94 12.89
C ASP A 160 10.79 -2.59 12.20
N ARG A 161 10.50 -2.52 10.90
CA ARG A 161 10.53 -1.25 10.15
C ARG A 161 9.25 -0.46 10.43
N VAL A 162 9.41 0.82 10.76
CA VAL A 162 8.28 1.75 10.93
C VAL A 162 7.89 2.36 9.58
N SER A 163 6.70 2.03 9.09
CA SER A 163 6.17 2.54 7.83
C SER A 163 5.31 3.78 8.02
N LEU A 164 5.49 4.74 7.12
CA LEU A 164 4.85 6.05 7.15
C LEU A 164 3.87 6.22 6.00
N PHE A 165 2.75 6.84 6.30
CA PHE A 165 1.63 7.01 5.39
C PHE A 165 1.05 8.42 5.47
N ARG A 166 0.44 8.88 4.38
CA ARG A 166 -0.37 10.10 4.36
C ARG A 166 -1.73 9.85 3.73
N CYS A 167 -2.77 10.50 4.26
CA CYS A 167 -4.07 10.49 3.61
C CYS A 167 -4.00 11.16 2.23
N LEU A 168 -4.75 10.62 1.26
CA LEU A 168 -4.86 11.19 -0.07
C LEU A 168 -5.76 12.44 -0.13
N HIS A 169 -6.62 12.64 0.87
CA HIS A 169 -7.73 13.60 0.84
C HIS A 169 -7.70 14.62 1.96
N CYS A 170 -6.87 14.43 2.98
CA CYS A 170 -6.73 15.36 4.10
C CYS A 170 -5.29 15.42 4.62
N PRO A 171 -4.93 16.39 5.48
CA PRO A 171 -3.56 16.55 5.97
C PRO A 171 -3.07 15.46 6.93
N LYS A 172 -3.91 14.49 7.31
CA LYS A 172 -3.55 13.46 8.29
C LYS A 172 -2.43 12.57 7.77
N LYS A 173 -1.52 12.22 8.69
CA LYS A 173 -0.43 11.29 8.46
C LYS A 173 -0.49 10.18 9.50
N TYR A 174 -0.05 9.00 9.11
CA TYR A 174 -0.12 7.81 9.93
C TYR A 174 1.21 7.09 9.94
N TRP A 175 1.50 6.41 11.02
CA TRP A 175 2.60 5.48 11.10
C TRP A 175 2.11 4.15 11.68
N THR A 176 2.76 3.07 11.26
CA THR A 176 2.51 1.75 11.81
C THR A 176 3.75 0.88 11.65
N PHE A 177 3.82 -0.22 12.39
CA PHE A 177 4.82 -1.27 12.24
C PHE A 177 4.13 -2.62 12.41
N GLN A 178 4.62 -3.64 11.72
CA GLN A 178 4.21 -5.02 11.97
C GLN A 178 5.38 -5.73 12.64
N CYS A 179 5.12 -6.37 13.79
CA CYS A 179 6.06 -7.31 14.37
C CYS A 179 6.20 -8.51 13.44
N THR A 180 7.39 -8.73 12.89
CA THR A 180 7.65 -9.91 12.05
C THR A 180 7.75 -11.20 12.84
#